data_AF-A0A367ILU7-F1
#
_entry.id   AF-A0A367ILU7-F1
#
_cell.length_a   1.000
_cell.length_b   1.000
_cell.length_c   1.000
_cell.angle_alpha   90.00
_cell.angle_beta   90.00
_cell.angle_gamma   90.00
#
_symmetry.space_group_name_H-M   'P 1'
#
loop_
_entity.id
_entity.type
_entity.pdbx_description
1 polymer ?
#
loop_
_entity_poly.entity_id
_entity_poly.type
_entity_poly.pdbx_seq_one_letter_code
_entity_poly.pdbx_strand_id
1 'polypeptide(L)'
;IDKATECIYIEDWWLTPELYLRRPPSKYPEYRIDRLLKKKADEGVKIYIVVYKEVEMALTLDSAHTKEALQSLSENIIVMRHPDHSLGGTFFWSHHEKFVVVDNQIAFLGGIDLCFGRWDTHAHPLADFHGNDPESELFPGQDYSDARVRDFDH
;
A
#
# COMPACT_ATOMS: atom_id res chain seq x y z
N ILE A 1 -1.11 -13.45 2.23
CA ILE A 1 -2.42 -12.81 1.94
C ILE A 1 -3.38 -13.79 1.25
N ASP A 2 -3.13 -14.25 0.01
CA ASP A 2 -4.12 -15.09 -0.72
C ASP A 2 -4.54 -16.38 0.03
N LYS A 3 -3.60 -16.97 0.79
CA LYS A 3 -3.84 -18.15 1.65
C LYS A 3 -4.42 -17.85 3.04
N ALA A 4 -4.65 -16.58 3.39
CA ALA A 4 -5.14 -16.22 4.72
C ALA A 4 -6.52 -16.84 5.00
N THR A 5 -6.77 -17.29 6.21
CA THR A 5 -8.07 -17.89 6.58
C THR A 5 -8.74 -17.24 7.78
N GLU A 6 -8.00 -16.50 8.61
CA GLU A 6 -8.51 -15.94 9.87
C GLU A 6 -8.30 -14.44 9.93
N CYS A 7 -7.05 -13.99 9.84
CA CYS A 7 -6.73 -12.58 9.99
C CYS A 7 -5.50 -12.12 9.20
N ILE A 8 -5.49 -10.82 8.89
CA ILE A 8 -4.35 -10.12 8.33
C ILE A 8 -4.14 -8.84 9.13
N TYR A 9 -2.91 -8.61 9.59
CA TYR A 9 -2.47 -7.35 10.17
C TYR A 9 -1.49 -6.68 9.21
N ILE A 10 -1.68 -5.39 8.97
CA ILE A 10 -0.78 -4.58 8.15
C ILE A 10 -0.43 -3.32 8.92
N GLU A 11 0.85 -2.98 8.97
CA GLU A 11 1.31 -1.67 9.40
C GLU A 11 2.30 -1.13 8.38
N ASP A 12 2.08 0.11 7.95
CA ASP A 12 2.88 0.79 6.94
C ASP A 12 3.03 2.28 7.29
N TRP A 13 4.18 2.85 6.94
CA TRP A 13 4.34 4.31 6.96
C TRP A 13 3.53 4.94 5.82
N TRP A 14 3.48 4.27 4.67
CA TRP A 14 2.65 4.66 3.55
C TRP A 14 2.09 3.43 2.83
N LEU A 15 0.77 3.36 2.63
CA LEU A 15 0.13 2.25 1.93
C LEU A 15 -0.75 2.81 0.81
N THR A 16 -0.52 2.36 -0.42
CA THR A 16 -1.34 2.73 -1.58
C THR A 16 -2.30 1.60 -1.96
N PRO A 17 -3.63 1.78 -1.78
CA PRO A 17 -4.62 0.73 -2.06
C PRO A 17 -4.53 0.16 -3.48
N GLU A 18 -4.18 0.99 -4.46
CA GLU A 18 -4.12 0.66 -5.88
C GLU A 18 -2.79 0.03 -6.33
N LEU A 19 -1.85 -0.27 -5.41
CA LEU A 19 -0.59 -0.93 -5.74
C LEU A 19 -0.81 -2.37 -6.25
N TYR A 20 -0.12 -2.75 -7.32
CA TYR A 20 -0.07 -4.12 -7.82
C TYR A 20 1.12 -4.89 -7.21
N LEU A 21 0.84 -6.02 -6.55
CA LEU A 21 1.85 -6.90 -5.94
C LEU A 21 2.55 -7.81 -6.96
N ARG A 22 1.97 -7.98 -8.16
CA ARG A 22 2.55 -8.74 -9.27
C ARG A 22 2.51 -7.92 -10.55
N ARG A 23 3.54 -8.07 -11.38
CA ARG A 23 3.72 -7.33 -12.64
C ARG A 23 3.91 -8.29 -13.83
N PRO A 24 3.49 -7.89 -15.05
CA PRO A 24 2.77 -6.65 -15.37
C PRO A 24 1.30 -6.70 -14.87
N PRO A 25 0.69 -5.56 -14.49
CA PRO A 25 -0.68 -5.50 -13.97
C PRO A 25 -1.73 -6.14 -14.88
N SER A 26 -1.55 -6.02 -16.19
CA SER A 26 -2.38 -6.62 -17.24
C SER A 26 -2.59 -8.13 -17.08
N LYS A 27 -1.54 -8.85 -16.66
CA LYS A 27 -1.56 -10.32 -16.49
C LYS A 27 -2.03 -10.75 -15.12
N TYR A 28 -2.01 -9.84 -14.15
CA TYR A 28 -2.28 -10.12 -12.74
C TYR A 28 -3.21 -9.07 -12.11
N PRO A 29 -4.35 -8.71 -12.74
CA PRO A 29 -5.20 -7.62 -12.27
C PRO A 29 -5.78 -7.88 -10.87
N GLU A 30 -5.93 -9.14 -10.47
CA GLU A 30 -6.42 -9.57 -9.17
C GLU A 30 -5.42 -9.33 -8.03
N TYR A 31 -4.14 -9.09 -8.34
CA TYR A 31 -3.07 -8.86 -7.37
C TYR A 31 -2.88 -7.37 -7.02
N ARG A 32 -3.86 -6.51 -7.35
CA ARG A 32 -3.96 -5.18 -6.75
C ARG A 32 -4.38 -5.32 -5.28
N ILE A 33 -3.74 -4.57 -4.38
CA ILE A 33 -3.88 -4.77 -2.93
C ILE A 33 -5.34 -4.67 -2.49
N ASP A 34 -6.03 -3.59 -2.85
CA ASP A 34 -7.45 -3.39 -2.56
C ASP A 34 -8.33 -4.59 -2.97
N ARG A 35 -8.13 -5.12 -4.19
CA ARG A 35 -8.89 -6.27 -4.71
C ARG A 35 -8.58 -7.54 -3.93
N LEU A 36 -7.31 -7.76 -3.61
CA LEU A 36 -6.88 -8.95 -2.88
C LEU A 36 -7.39 -8.92 -1.43
N LEU A 37 -7.29 -7.77 -0.74
CA LEU A 37 -7.83 -7.60 0.61
C LEU A 37 -9.35 -7.72 0.63
N LYS A 38 -10.04 -7.10 -0.33
CA LYS A 38 -11.49 -7.25 -0.47
C LYS A 38 -11.89 -8.72 -0.63
N LYS A 39 -11.24 -9.45 -1.55
CA LYS A 39 -11.49 -10.89 -1.75
C LYS A 39 -11.38 -11.66 -0.43
N LYS A 40 -10.31 -11.44 0.34
CA LYS A 40 -10.12 -12.15 1.62
C LYS A 40 -11.13 -11.72 2.68
N ALA A 41 -11.48 -10.43 2.72
CA ALA A 41 -12.52 -9.92 3.60
C ALA A 41 -13.89 -10.54 3.29
N ASP A 42 -14.25 -10.69 2.00
CA ASP A 42 -15.48 -11.36 1.54
C ASP A 42 -15.49 -12.86 1.92
N GLU A 43 -14.32 -13.50 2.00
CA GLU A 43 -14.14 -14.88 2.48
C GLU A 43 -14.18 -15.00 4.02
N GLY A 44 -14.39 -13.90 4.74
CA GLY A 44 -14.54 -13.85 6.20
C GLY A 44 -13.27 -13.51 6.99
N VAL A 45 -12.13 -13.29 6.31
CA VAL A 45 -10.87 -12.91 6.96
C VAL A 45 -11.00 -11.51 7.56
N LYS A 46 -10.55 -11.33 8.82
CA LYS A 46 -10.51 -10.03 9.49
C LYS A 46 -9.22 -9.30 9.17
N ILE A 47 -9.32 -8.07 8.68
CA ILE A 47 -8.16 -7.30 8.20
C ILE A 47 -8.05 -6.03 9.03
N TYR A 48 -6.91 -5.84 9.68
CA TYR A 48 -6.63 -4.70 10.53
C TYR A 48 -5.40 -3.97 10.00
N ILE A 49 -5.56 -2.69 9.73
CA ILE A 49 -4.53 -1.86 9.09
C ILE A 49 -4.27 -0.64 9.96
N VAL A 50 -3.00 -0.39 10.26
CA VAL A 50 -2.53 0.87 10.84
C VAL A 50 -1.64 1.56 9.82
N VAL A 51 -1.95 2.82 9.51
CA VAL A 51 -1.08 3.67 8.69
C VAL A 51 -0.69 4.91 9.46
N TYR A 52 0.52 5.41 9.19
CA TYR A 52 0.94 6.70 9.70
C TYR A 52 -0.03 7.79 9.22
N LYS A 53 -0.57 8.57 10.16
CA LYS A 53 -1.30 9.79 9.87
C LYS A 53 -0.27 10.90 9.71
N GLU A 54 -0.11 11.35 8.49
CA GLU A 54 0.84 12.36 8.08
C GLU A 54 0.38 13.78 8.44
N VAL A 55 1.36 14.67 8.58
CA VAL A 55 1.12 16.11 8.55
C VAL A 55 0.90 16.50 7.10
N GLU A 56 -0.36 16.59 6.67
CA GLU A 56 -0.79 16.78 5.27
C GLU A 56 -0.07 17.91 4.52
N MET A 57 0.31 19.01 5.20
CA MET A 57 1.05 20.12 4.58
C MET A 57 2.50 19.76 4.20
N ALA A 58 3.06 18.70 4.79
CA ALA A 58 4.47 18.34 4.65
C ALA A 58 4.71 17.05 3.84
N LEU A 59 3.68 16.22 3.64
CA LEU A 59 3.84 14.87 3.08
C LEU A 59 2.66 14.50 2.18
N THR A 60 2.97 13.75 1.12
CA THR A 60 2.06 13.38 0.01
C THR A 60 1.48 11.97 0.16
N LEU A 61 1.45 11.41 1.37
CA LEU A 61 1.08 10.00 1.59
C LEU A 61 -0.41 9.73 1.41
N ASP A 62 -1.24 10.73 1.68
CA ASP A 62 -2.70 10.67 1.64
C ASP A 62 -3.28 9.46 2.40
N SER A 63 -2.94 9.35 3.70
CA SER A 63 -3.46 8.27 4.54
C SER A 63 -4.99 8.34 4.67
N ALA A 64 -5.59 9.53 4.42
CA ALA A 64 -7.03 9.72 4.39
C ALA A 64 -7.67 8.90 3.27
N HIS A 65 -7.17 9.03 2.03
CA HIS A 65 -7.57 8.19 0.91
C HIS A 65 -7.36 6.72 1.22
N THR A 66 -6.19 6.33 1.75
CA THR A 66 -5.93 4.93 2.10
C THR A 66 -6.99 4.35 3.04
N LYS A 67 -7.35 5.10 4.09
CA LYS A 67 -8.38 4.69 5.03
C LYS A 67 -9.74 4.58 4.37
N GLU A 68 -10.16 5.59 3.62
CA GLU A 68 -11.47 5.60 2.98
C GLU A 68 -11.59 4.47 1.94
N ALA A 69 -10.61 4.36 1.05
CA ALA A 69 -10.58 3.39 -0.04
C ALA A 69 -10.59 1.96 0.47
N LEU A 70 -9.85 1.62 1.53
CA LEU A 70 -9.79 0.24 2.04
C LEU A 70 -10.94 -0.10 2.99
N GLN A 71 -11.29 0.80 3.91
CA GLN A 71 -12.34 0.52 4.90
C GLN A 71 -13.73 0.45 4.25
N SER A 72 -13.95 1.14 3.12
CA SER A 72 -15.22 1.07 2.37
C SER A 72 -15.44 -0.25 1.63
N LEU A 73 -14.41 -1.09 1.46
CA LEU A 73 -14.53 -2.34 0.69
C LEU A 73 -15.31 -3.43 1.42
N SER A 74 -15.25 -3.47 2.75
CA SER A 74 -15.91 -4.48 3.58
C SER A 74 -15.87 -4.11 5.06
N GLU A 75 -16.89 -4.51 5.81
CA GLU A 75 -16.97 -4.39 7.27
C GLU A 75 -15.85 -5.17 8.00
N ASN A 76 -15.26 -6.14 7.32
CA ASN A 76 -14.14 -6.94 7.83
C ASN A 76 -12.78 -6.24 7.72
N ILE A 77 -12.71 -5.05 7.09
CA ILE A 77 -11.50 -4.26 6.96
C ILE A 77 -11.61 -3.04 7.87
N ILE A 78 -10.71 -2.93 8.85
CA ILE A 78 -10.65 -1.81 9.80
C ILE A 78 -9.33 -1.09 9.61
N VAL A 79 -9.40 0.23 9.37
CA VAL A 79 -8.21 1.07 9.15
C VAL A 79 -8.12 2.17 10.21
N MET A 80 -7.00 2.19 10.92
CA MET A 80 -6.64 3.25 11.86
C MET A 80 -5.51 4.11 11.30
N ARG A 81 -5.57 5.40 11.63
CA ARG A 81 -4.52 6.38 11.31
C ARG A 81 -4.04 6.99 12.62
N HIS A 82 -2.72 7.09 12.81
CA HIS A 82 -2.12 7.66 14.02
C HIS A 82 -0.75 8.26 13.70
N PRO A 83 -0.31 9.34 14.38
CA PRO A 83 -0.94 10.08 15.48
C PRO A 83 -1.90 11.19 15.06
N ASP A 84 -2.72 11.67 15.99
CA ASP A 84 -3.41 12.95 15.83
C ASP A 84 -2.48 14.14 16.10
N HIS A 85 -2.58 15.16 15.26
CA HIS A 85 -1.73 16.36 15.28
C HIS A 85 -2.42 17.59 15.90
N SER A 86 -3.35 17.39 16.83
CA SER A 86 -3.95 18.51 17.59
C SER A 86 -2.90 19.23 18.45
N LEU A 87 -3.25 20.37 19.07
CA LEU A 87 -2.36 21.09 20.00
C LEU A 87 -1.80 20.14 21.09
N GLY A 88 -0.46 20.02 21.16
CA GLY A 88 0.24 19.07 22.05
C GLY A 88 0.44 17.66 21.47
N GLY A 89 -0.01 17.42 20.23
CA GLY A 89 0.15 16.17 19.49
C GLY A 89 1.57 15.95 18.95
N THR A 90 1.78 14.79 18.36
CA THR A 90 3.08 14.38 17.81
C THR A 90 3.23 14.89 16.38
N PHE A 91 4.21 15.74 16.08
CA PHE A 91 4.42 16.31 14.74
C PHE A 91 5.69 15.84 14.03
N PHE A 92 6.70 15.40 14.78
CA PHE A 92 8.04 15.11 14.25
C PHE A 92 8.37 13.62 14.19
N TRP A 93 7.51 12.77 14.75
CA TRP A 93 7.70 11.33 14.80
C TRP A 93 6.61 10.62 13.99
N SER A 94 6.94 9.44 13.46
CA SER A 94 6.04 8.63 12.67
C SER A 94 6.09 7.18 13.13
N HIS A 95 5.02 6.45 12.83
CA HIS A 95 5.05 4.99 12.76
C HIS A 95 5.75 4.62 11.46
N HIS A 96 6.90 3.96 11.55
CA HIS A 96 7.79 3.76 10.41
C HIS A 96 8.10 2.29 10.13
N GLU A 97 7.63 1.40 10.99
CA GLU A 97 7.56 -0.04 10.77
C GLU A 97 6.79 -0.36 9.48
N LYS A 98 7.23 -1.42 8.80
CA LYS A 98 6.48 -2.04 7.72
C LYS A 98 6.37 -3.52 8.01
N PHE A 99 5.15 -4.01 8.21
CA PHE A 99 4.93 -5.44 8.34
C PHE A 99 3.57 -5.89 7.85
N VAL A 100 3.53 -7.18 7.49
CA VAL A 100 2.29 -7.91 7.23
C VAL A 100 2.35 -9.21 8.03
N VAL A 101 1.34 -9.46 8.87
CA VAL A 101 1.17 -10.72 9.59
C VAL A 101 -0.09 -11.42 9.08
N VAL A 102 0.02 -12.70 8.74
CA VAL A 102 -1.08 -13.53 8.23
C VAL A 102 -1.33 -14.67 9.22
N ASP A 103 -2.57 -14.79 9.67
CA ASP A 103 -3.09 -15.84 10.55
C ASP A 103 -2.23 -16.09 11.80
N ASN A 104 -1.57 -15.06 12.32
CA ASN A 104 -0.61 -15.14 13.43
C ASN A 104 0.52 -16.16 13.24
N GLN A 105 0.80 -16.55 11.99
CA GLN A 105 1.73 -17.63 11.67
C GLN A 105 2.89 -17.17 10.80
N ILE A 106 2.62 -16.27 9.85
CA ILE A 106 3.63 -15.79 8.91
C ILE A 106 3.69 -14.28 9.01
N ALA A 107 4.89 -13.75 9.28
CA ALA A 107 5.16 -12.33 9.33
C ALA A 107 6.21 -11.95 8.28
N PHE A 108 5.97 -10.84 7.58
CA PHE A 108 6.92 -10.15 6.72
C PHE A 108 7.25 -8.82 7.38
N LEU A 109 8.54 -8.51 7.54
CA LEU A 109 9.01 -7.26 8.14
C LEU A 109 10.21 -6.75 7.34
N GLY A 110 10.32 -5.43 7.16
CA GLY A 110 11.46 -4.85 6.45
C GLY A 110 11.35 -3.36 6.20
N GLY A 111 12.07 -2.90 5.17
CA GLY A 111 12.09 -1.50 4.75
C GLY A 111 11.17 -1.15 3.57
N ILE A 112 10.33 -2.10 3.12
CA ILE A 112 9.50 -1.95 1.93
C ILE A 112 8.05 -1.77 2.36
N ASP A 113 7.52 -0.56 2.16
CA ASP A 113 6.10 -0.25 2.32
C ASP A 113 5.26 -0.83 1.17
N LEU A 114 3.96 -1.07 1.41
CA LEU A 114 2.98 -1.43 0.38
C LEU A 114 2.43 -0.19 -0.37
N CYS A 115 3.32 0.62 -0.96
CA CYS A 115 2.95 1.82 -1.73
C CYS A 115 3.74 1.98 -3.03
N PHE A 116 3.35 2.99 -3.82
CA PHE A 116 3.97 3.28 -5.10
C PHE A 116 5.47 3.59 -5.01
N GLY A 117 6.19 3.30 -6.09
CA GLY A 117 7.63 3.52 -6.26
C GLY A 117 8.53 2.51 -5.53
N ARG A 118 7.96 1.50 -4.85
CA ARG A 118 8.74 0.48 -4.10
C ARG A 118 9.01 -0.80 -4.90
N TRP A 119 8.12 -1.15 -5.82
CA TRP A 119 8.29 -2.36 -6.63
C TRP A 119 9.49 -2.17 -7.55
N ASP A 120 10.37 -3.16 -7.65
CA ASP A 120 11.50 -3.15 -8.57
C ASP A 120 12.00 -4.58 -8.81
N THR A 121 12.95 -4.73 -9.73
CA THR A 121 13.70 -5.96 -10.01
C THR A 121 15.19 -5.69 -9.87
N HIS A 122 16.02 -6.74 -9.85
CA HIS A 122 17.48 -6.59 -9.85
C HIS A 122 18.05 -5.86 -11.08
N ALA A 123 17.25 -5.67 -12.14
CA ALA A 123 17.66 -4.93 -13.31
C ALA A 123 17.62 -3.40 -13.11
N HIS A 124 16.89 -2.91 -12.09
CA HIS A 124 16.72 -1.49 -11.79
C HIS A 124 16.47 -0.62 -13.05
N PRO A 125 15.44 -0.95 -13.85
CA PRO A 125 15.21 -0.27 -15.12
C PRO A 125 14.89 1.22 -14.88
N LEU A 126 15.55 2.08 -15.65
CA LEU A 126 15.34 3.54 -15.58
C LEU A 126 14.16 4.02 -16.45
N ALA A 127 13.62 3.16 -17.31
CA ALA A 127 12.54 3.48 -18.22
C ALA A 127 11.61 2.28 -18.39
N ASP A 128 10.30 2.56 -18.39
CA ASP A 128 9.24 1.58 -18.59
C ASP A 128 8.68 1.68 -20.01
N PHE A 129 9.55 1.52 -21.00
CA PHE A 129 9.18 1.61 -22.40
C PHE A 129 9.18 0.23 -23.06
N HIS A 130 7.98 -0.27 -23.37
CA HIS A 130 7.76 -1.57 -23.98
C HIS A 130 7.31 -1.50 -25.44
N GLY A 131 7.65 -0.41 -26.13
CA GLY A 131 7.21 -0.18 -27.51
C GLY A 131 5.69 0.01 -27.58
N ASN A 132 5.02 -0.75 -28.45
CA ASN A 132 3.56 -0.69 -28.64
C ASN A 132 2.80 -1.79 -27.86
N ASP A 133 3.44 -2.44 -26.89
CA ASP A 133 2.80 -3.48 -26.08
C ASP A 133 2.39 -2.94 -24.70
N PRO A 134 1.16 -2.42 -24.53
CA PRO A 134 0.68 -1.94 -23.24
C PRO A 134 0.56 -3.07 -22.20
N GLU A 135 0.51 -4.34 -22.63
CA GLU A 135 0.40 -5.47 -21.73
C GLU A 135 1.72 -5.78 -21.02
N SER A 136 2.80 -5.10 -21.38
CA SER A 136 4.13 -5.25 -20.78
C SER A 136 4.48 -4.14 -19.77
N GLU A 137 3.63 -3.12 -19.59
CA GLU A 137 3.83 -2.04 -18.62
C GLU A 137 4.10 -2.58 -17.22
N LEU A 138 5.24 -2.17 -16.63
CA LEU A 138 5.63 -2.63 -15.30
C LEU A 138 5.22 -1.66 -14.22
N PHE A 139 5.16 -0.35 -14.47
CA PHE A 139 4.95 0.71 -13.49
C PHE A 139 3.77 1.61 -13.93
N PRO A 140 2.51 1.22 -13.68
CA PRO A 140 1.36 1.95 -14.17
C PRO A 140 1.17 3.28 -13.43
N GLY A 141 0.88 4.34 -14.19
CA GLY A 141 0.45 5.63 -13.63
C GLY A 141 1.45 6.24 -12.65
N GLN A 142 1.00 6.52 -11.43
CA GLN A 142 1.84 7.13 -10.39
C GLN A 142 2.98 6.21 -9.92
N ASP A 143 2.88 4.91 -10.15
CA ASP A 143 3.93 3.97 -9.72
C ASP A 143 5.24 4.13 -10.50
N TYR A 144 5.18 4.70 -11.72
CA TYR A 144 6.36 5.20 -12.41
C TYR A 144 6.73 6.58 -11.85
N SER A 145 7.73 6.62 -10.96
CA SER A 145 8.08 7.82 -10.20
C SER A 145 9.60 8.01 -10.06
N ASP A 146 10.02 9.28 -9.96
CA ASP A 146 11.36 9.67 -9.49
C ASP A 146 11.20 10.80 -8.47
N ALA A 147 11.28 10.44 -7.19
CA ALA A 147 11.10 11.37 -6.07
C ALA A 147 12.14 12.51 -6.03
N ARG A 148 13.24 12.43 -6.77
CA ARG A 148 14.21 13.53 -6.89
C ARG A 148 13.80 14.55 -7.96
N VAL A 149 12.96 14.15 -8.90
CA VAL A 149 12.44 15.01 -9.98
C VAL A 149 11.11 15.62 -9.56
N ARG A 150 10.19 14.81 -9.04
CA ARG A 150 8.87 15.26 -8.58
C ARG A 150 8.33 14.29 -7.54
N ASP A 151 7.77 14.83 -6.47
CA ASP A 151 7.02 14.06 -5.47
C ASP A 151 5.67 13.59 -6.05
N PHE A 152 4.97 12.73 -5.32
CA PHE A 152 3.62 12.29 -5.68
C PHE A 152 2.62 13.46 -5.56
N ASP A 153 1.61 13.45 -6.42
CA ASP A 153 0.51 14.41 -6.39
C ASP A 153 -0.69 13.76 -5.69
N HIS A 154 -1.43 14.55 -4.91
CA HIS A 154 -2.71 14.14 -4.30
C HIS A 154 -3.82 13.98 -5.35
#